data_AF-A0A7C2P9T0-F1
#
_entry.id   AF-A0A7C2P9T0-F1
#
_cell.length_a   1.000
_cell.length_b   1.000
_cell.length_c   1.000
_cell.angle_alpha   90.00
_cell.angle_beta   90.00
_cell.angle_gamma   90.00
#
_symmetry.space_group_name_H-M   'P 1'
#
loop_
_entity.id
_entity.type
_entity.pdbx_description
1 polymer ?
#
loop_
_entity_poly.entity_id
_entity_poly.type
_entity_poly.pdbx_seq_one_letter_code
_entity_poly.pdbx_strand_id
1 'polypeptide(L)' 'MAKCLEKKRQVKLALCAKYERLAQVAGSEPKRNTFLFHARRFRNQAAAMAQKLAFQAGAK' A
#
# COMPACT_ATOMS: atom_id res chain seq x y z
N MET A 1 20.40 -2.22 0.88
CA MET A 1 19.29 -1.57 0.14
C MET A 1 17.98 -2.36 0.17
N ALA A 2 17.95 -3.65 -0.21
CA ALA A 2 16.72 -4.46 -0.27
C ALA A 2 15.89 -4.50 1.04
N LYS A 3 16.55 -4.65 2.21
CA LYS A 3 15.88 -4.66 3.53
C LYS A 3 15.12 -3.36 3.85
N CYS A 4 15.62 -2.21 3.37
CA CYS A 4 14.96 -0.92 3.54
C CYS A 4 13.73 -0.80 2.64
N LEU A 5 13.82 -1.31 1.41
CA LEU A 5 12.70 -1.31 0.46
C LEU A 5 11.57 -2.24 0.91
N GLU A 6 11.88 -3.42 1.47
CA GLU A 6 10.86 -4.33 2.02
C GLU A 6 10.16 -3.73 3.25
N LYS A 7 10.90 -3.07 4.16
CA LYS A 7 10.28 -2.31 5.25
C LYS A 7 9.31 -1.23 4.75
N LYS A 8 9.70 -0.48 3.70
CA LYS A 8 8.81 0.51 3.07
C LYS A 8 7.57 -0.17 2.47
N ARG A 9 7.72 -1.33 1.82
CA ARG A 9 6.60 -2.11 1.29
C ARG A 9 5.61 -2.50 2.38
N GLN A 10 6.10 -3.02 3.50
CA GLN A 10 5.27 -3.39 4.65
C GLN A 10 4.49 -2.19 5.22
N VAL A 11 5.13 -1.03 5.35
CA VAL A 11 4.44 0.21 5.78
C VAL A 11 3.32 0.58 4.81
N LYS A 12 3.52 0.45 3.48
CA LYS A 12 2.47 0.73 2.49
C LYS A 12 1.31 -0.25 2.59
N LEU A 13 1.57 -1.53 2.85
CA LEU A 13 0.51 -2.52 3.09
C LEU A 13 -0.28 -2.20 4.38
N ALA A 14 0.41 -1.82 5.45
CA ALA A 14 -0.24 -1.41 6.70
C ALA A 14 -1.12 -0.15 6.51
N LEU A 15 -0.66 0.83 5.74
CA LEU A 15 -1.45 2.00 5.38
C LEU A 15 -2.68 1.61 4.54
N CYS A 16 -2.54 0.73 3.55
CA CYS A 16 -3.67 0.21 2.78
C CYS A 16 -4.75 -0.38 3.71
N ALA A 17 -4.38 -1.31 4.59
CA ALA A 17 -5.30 -1.92 5.54
C ALA A 17 -5.92 -0.91 6.51
N LYS A 18 -5.16 0.11 6.95
CA LYS A 18 -5.70 1.21 7.77
C LYS A 18 -6.80 1.95 7.03
N TYR A 19 -6.57 2.35 5.78
CA TYR A 19 -7.54 3.11 5.01
C TYR A 19 -8.75 2.27 4.59
N GLU A 20 -8.60 0.97 4.36
CA GLU A 20 -9.74 0.06 4.15
C GLU A 20 -10.64 -0.01 5.40
N ARG A 21 -10.06 -0.13 6.60
CA ARG A 21 -10.83 -0.07 7.86
C ARG A 21 -11.52 1.29 8.07
N LEU A 22 -10.84 2.39 7.75
CA LEU A 22 -11.44 3.73 7.83
C LEU A 22 -12.60 3.90 6.84
N ALA A 23 -12.52 3.30 5.65
CA ALA A 23 -13.60 3.31 4.67
C ALA A 23 -14.83 2.55 5.16
N GLN A 24 -14.66 1.47 5.93
CA GLN A 24 -15.76 0.69 6.51
C GLN A 24 -16.55 1.47 7.57
N VAL A 25 -15.88 2.30 8.36
CA VAL A 25 -16.50 3.10 9.43
C VAL A 25 -16.86 4.53 8.99
N ALA A 26 -16.69 4.86 7.71
CA ALA A 26 -16.97 6.20 7.20
C ALA A 26 -18.50 6.45 7.14
N GLY A 27 -18.96 7.48 7.85
CA GLY A 27 -20.38 7.86 7.89
C GLY A 27 -20.90 8.59 6.66
N SER A 28 -20.08 8.83 5.64
CA SER A 28 -20.52 9.44 4.38
C SER A 28 -19.81 8.84 3.18
N GLU A 29 -20.52 8.79 2.05
CA GLU A 29 -20.01 8.25 0.79
C GLU A 29 -18.77 9.01 0.27
N PRO A 30 -18.72 10.36 0.26
CA PRO A 30 -17.52 11.07 -0.18
C PRO A 30 -16.29 10.70 0.65
N LYS A 31 -16.44 10.60 1.97
CA LYS A 31 -15.36 10.25 2.89
C LYS A 31 -14.90 8.80 2.71
N ARG A 32 -15.85 7.87 2.53
CA ARG A 32 -15.56 6.48 2.16
C ARG A 32 -14.73 6.41 0.88
N ASN A 33 -15.14 7.14 -0.17
CA ASN A 33 -14.44 7.17 -1.45
C ASN A 33 -13.03 7.76 -1.33
N THR A 34 -12.83 8.81 -0.52
CA THR A 34 -11.50 9.35 -0.21
C THR A 34 -10.61 8.29 0.46
N PHE A 35 -11.12 7.55 1.44
CA PHE A 35 -10.34 6.50 2.09
C PHE A 35 -10.02 5.34 1.14
N LEU A 36 -10.98 4.90 0.32
CA LEU A 36 -10.74 3.88 -0.70
C LEU A 36 -9.70 4.31 -1.74
N PHE A 37 -9.71 5.58 -2.15
CA PHE A 37 -8.68 6.14 -3.03
C PHE A 37 -7.28 6.00 -2.41
N HIS A 38 -7.13 6.38 -1.14
CA HIS A 38 -5.86 6.24 -0.43
C HIS A 38 -5.43 4.77 -0.29
N ALA A 39 -6.35 3.87 0.07
CA ALA A 39 -6.07 2.44 0.13
C ALA A 39 -5.53 1.91 -1.21
N ARG A 40 -6.23 2.21 -2.31
CA ARG A 40 -5.80 1.82 -3.66
C ARG A 40 -4.43 2.39 -4.03
N ARG A 41 -4.18 3.67 -3.71
CA ARG A 41 -2.87 4.31 -3.95
C ARG A 41 -1.74 3.57 -3.22
N PHE A 42 -1.92 3.22 -1.94
CA PHE A 42 -0.89 2.51 -1.17
C PHE A 42 -0.71 1.06 -1.63
N ARG A 43 -1.78 0.38 -2.04
CA ARG A 43 -1.72 -0.95 -2.67
C ARG A 43 -0.85 -0.93 -3.92
N ASN A 44 -1.08 0.04 -4.81
CA ASN A 44 -0.29 0.20 -6.04
C ASN A 44 1.19 0.51 -5.74
N GLN A 45 1.46 1.34 -4.73
CA GLN A 45 2.83 1.63 -4.30
C GLN A 45 3.53 0.37 -3.75
N ALA A 46 2.85 -0.44 -2.94
CA ALA A 46 3.39 -1.69 -2.43
C ALA A 46 3.68 -2.70 -3.56
N ALA A 47 2.78 -2.78 -4.56
CA ALA A 47 2.97 -3.63 -5.73
C ALA A 47 4.20 -3.22 -6.56
N ALA A 48 4.38 -1.91 -6.82
CA ALA A 48 5.55 -1.40 -7.52
C ALA A 48 6.86 -1.68 -6.75
N MET A 49 6.84 -1.60 -5.42
CA MET A 49 7.99 -1.99 -4.58
C MET A 49 8.26 -3.49 -4.64
N ALA A 50 7.22 -4.33 -4.66
CA ALA A 50 7.36 -5.78 -4.80
C ALA A 50 8.02 -6.16 -6.14
N GLN A 51 7.60 -5.51 -7.25
CA GLN A 51 8.21 -5.72 -8.56
C GLN A 51 9.69 -5.34 -8.56
N LYS A 52 10.06 -4.20 -7.96
CA LYS A 52 11.47 -3.78 -7.83
C LYS A 52 12.30 -4.77 -7.01
N LEU A 53 11.75 -5.32 -5.93
CA LEU A 53 12.42 -6.33 -5.13
C LEU A 53 12.62 -7.63 -5.89
N ALA A 54 11.60 -8.10 -6.63
CA ALA A 54 11.69 -9.29 -7.47
C ALA A 54 12.76 -9.13 -8.56
N PHE A 55 12.79 -7.98 -9.23
CA PHE A 55 13.83 -7.67 -10.21
C PHE A 55 15.23 -7.69 -9.59
N GLN A 56 15.42 -7.08 -8.42
CA GLN A 56 16.71 -7.08 -7.70
C GLN A 56 17.13 -8.46 -7.18
N ALA A 57 16.17 -9.36 -6.93
CA ALA A 57 16.45 -10.72 -6.47
C ALA A 57 16.82 -11.65 -7.63
N GLY A 58 16.24 -11.46 -8.81
CA GLY A 58 16.56 -12.23 -10.03
C GLY A 58 17.74 -11.69 -10.84
N ALA A 59 18.13 -10.42 -10.64
CA ALA A 59 19.33 -9.83 -11.25
C ALA A 59 20.63 -10.12 -10.47
N LYS A 60 20.60 -11.07 -9.53
CA LYS A 60 21.74 -11.52 -8.72
C LYS A 60 22.14 -12.94 -9.09
#